data_AF-A0A2J9VJ63-F1
#
_entry.id   AF-A0A2J9VJ63-F1
#
_cell.length_a   1.000
_cell.length_b   1.000
_cell.length_c   1.000
_cell.angle_alpha   90.00
_cell.angle_beta   90.00
_cell.angle_gamma   90.00
#
_symmetry.space_group_name_H-M   'P 1'
#
loop_
_entity.id
_entity.type
_entity.pdbx_description
1 polymer ?
#
loop_
_entity_poly.entity_id
_entity_poly.type
_entity_poly.pdbx_seq_one_letter_code
_entity_poly.pdbx_strand_id
1 'polypeptide(L)'
;MSITSKSIKLLWSNAAGRCSFRGCTERLSVEEAEGVAPYTLGEMAHIKGNKLGSNRYDPEQTDVERDSYENLILLCPTHHTLIDKAENESDFSVELLHEMKQEHEEFISNRLQVSQLENVEQLKDKIAPYMAENHQVWEQYGPMSENARKNPNSDQVYALWTSERLSTIVPNNREIKALLVKYRALFSRKDQRVISKFIQHVESYEQWVHDKIPYNAVQRFPSEFEDLILGE
;
A
#
# COMPACT_ATOMS: atom_id res chain seq x y z
N MET A 1 27.77 25.78 3.71
CA MET A 1 28.09 24.40 4.15
C MET A 1 27.67 23.48 3.01
N SER A 2 27.46 22.18 3.24
CA SER A 2 26.79 21.31 2.27
C SER A 2 25.56 20.66 2.91
N ILE A 3 24.55 20.35 2.09
CA ILE A 3 23.35 19.64 2.52
C ILE A 3 23.77 18.31 3.17
N THR A 4 23.35 18.09 4.41
CA THR A 4 23.76 16.91 5.18
C THR A 4 23.07 15.64 4.66
N SER A 5 23.69 14.47 4.85
CA SER A 5 23.07 13.19 4.48
C SER A 5 21.72 12.95 5.18
N LYS A 6 21.53 13.50 6.39
CA LYS A 6 20.24 13.49 7.10
C LYS A 6 19.19 14.31 6.34
N SER A 7 19.52 15.54 5.94
CA SER A 7 18.62 16.41 5.18
C SER A 7 18.23 15.78 3.84
N ILE A 8 19.20 15.19 3.12
CA ILE A 8 18.96 14.48 1.86
C ILE A 8 17.95 13.34 2.07
N LYS A 9 18.18 12.49 3.09
CA LYS A 9 17.30 11.35 3.36
C LYS A 9 15.87 11.79 3.67
N LEU A 10 15.69 12.78 4.53
CA LEU A 10 14.37 13.30 4.90
C LEU A 10 13.64 13.89 3.69
N LEU A 11 14.34 14.70 2.89
CA LEU A 11 13.76 15.33 1.70
C LEU A 11 13.29 14.29 0.68
N TRP A 12 14.17 13.36 0.32
CA TRP A 12 13.84 12.33 -0.67
C TRP A 12 12.78 11.34 -0.17
N SER A 13 12.79 10.98 1.12
CA SER A 13 11.79 10.07 1.69
C SER A 13 10.41 10.70 1.76
N ASN A 14 10.32 11.94 2.24
CA ASN A 14 9.03 12.60 2.45
C ASN A 14 8.40 13.03 1.12
N ALA A 15 9.21 13.33 0.10
CA ALA A 15 8.74 13.58 -1.25
C ALA A 15 8.44 12.30 -2.06
N ALA A 16 8.71 11.11 -1.50
CA ALA A 16 8.63 9.81 -2.19
C ALA A 16 9.34 9.77 -3.56
N GLY A 17 10.47 10.49 -3.69
CA GLY A 17 11.20 10.61 -4.94
C GLY A 17 10.38 11.17 -6.11
N ARG A 18 9.43 12.06 -5.84
CA ARG A 18 8.61 12.75 -6.85
C ARG A 18 8.77 14.26 -6.73
N CYS A 19 8.59 14.96 -7.85
CA CYS A 19 8.60 16.42 -7.87
C CYS A 19 7.49 16.99 -6.98
N SER A 20 7.85 17.91 -6.08
CA SER A 20 6.91 18.58 -5.17
C SER A 20 6.24 19.83 -5.76
N PHE A 21 6.41 20.08 -7.07
CA PHE A 21 5.70 21.16 -7.76
C PHE A 21 4.23 20.76 -7.98
N ARG A 22 3.30 21.68 -7.72
CA ARG A 22 1.86 21.43 -7.87
C ARG A 22 1.52 20.96 -9.29
N GLY A 23 0.81 19.84 -9.38
CA GLY A 23 0.41 19.24 -10.65
C GLY A 23 1.50 18.46 -11.38
N CYS A 24 2.73 18.38 -10.84
CA CYS A 24 3.79 17.54 -11.39
C CYS A 24 3.77 16.14 -10.74
N THR A 25 3.85 15.08 -11.54
CA THR A 25 3.88 13.69 -11.06
C THR A 25 5.21 12.99 -11.40
N GLU A 26 6.18 13.73 -11.92
CA GLU A 26 7.45 13.20 -12.42
C GLU A 26 8.19 12.40 -11.34
N ARG A 27 8.70 11.23 -11.72
CA ARG A 27 9.52 10.38 -10.84
C ARG A 27 10.97 10.82 -10.95
N LEU A 28 11.59 11.08 -9.81
CA LEU A 28 12.93 11.68 -9.71
C LEU A 28 14.04 10.67 -9.43
N SER A 29 13.68 9.41 -9.24
CA SER A 29 14.59 8.26 -9.21
C SER A 29 14.26 7.35 -10.38
N VAL A 30 15.20 7.24 -11.32
CA VAL A 30 15.04 6.41 -12.52
C VAL A 30 15.64 5.04 -12.22
N GLU A 31 14.83 4.00 -12.39
CA GLU A 31 15.26 2.62 -12.27
C GLU A 31 16.13 2.22 -13.48
N GLU A 32 16.84 1.09 -13.38
CA GLU A 32 17.60 0.59 -14.52
C GLU A 32 16.66 0.34 -15.71
N ALA A 33 16.88 1.10 -16.77
CA ALA A 33 16.12 1.02 -18.01
C ALA A 33 17.10 1.10 -19.17
N GLU A 34 16.90 0.24 -20.17
CA GLU A 34 17.68 0.25 -21.43
C GLU A 34 19.22 0.14 -21.22
N GLY A 35 19.65 -0.54 -20.15
CA GLY A 35 21.06 -0.75 -19.83
C GLY A 35 21.75 0.45 -19.15
N VAL A 36 20.98 1.45 -18.71
CA VAL A 36 21.49 2.60 -17.96
C VAL A 36 21.36 2.33 -16.46
N ALA A 37 22.46 2.49 -15.73
CA ALA A 37 22.48 2.34 -14.27
C ALA A 37 21.48 3.31 -13.59
N PRO A 38 20.87 2.94 -12.45
CA PRO A 38 19.94 3.81 -11.73
C PRO A 38 20.56 5.17 -11.41
N TYR A 39 19.78 6.23 -11.57
CA TYR A 39 20.24 7.61 -11.32
C TYR A 39 19.12 8.49 -10.76
N THR A 40 19.52 9.61 -10.15
CA THR A 40 18.61 10.63 -9.64
C THR A 40 18.47 11.75 -10.66
N LEU A 41 17.24 12.02 -11.08
CA LEU A 41 16.88 13.18 -11.89
C LEU A 41 16.55 14.41 -11.02
N GLY A 42 16.09 14.18 -9.79
CA GLY A 42 15.64 15.24 -8.89
C GLY A 42 16.76 16.15 -8.37
N GLU A 43 16.39 17.41 -8.13
CA GLU A 43 17.26 18.45 -7.60
C GLU A 43 16.71 18.94 -6.25
N MET A 44 17.62 19.19 -5.31
CA MET A 44 17.30 19.66 -3.95
C MET A 44 17.38 21.19 -3.95
N ALA A 45 16.27 21.81 -4.34
CA ALA A 45 16.19 23.25 -4.52
C ALA A 45 16.09 23.98 -3.17
N HIS A 46 16.83 25.07 -3.05
CA HIS A 46 16.75 25.96 -1.90
C HIS A 46 15.52 26.87 -2.00
N ILE A 47 14.65 26.85 -0.99
CA ILE A 47 13.48 27.73 -0.91
C ILE A 47 13.94 29.19 -0.74
N LYS A 48 14.75 29.46 0.29
CA LYS A 48 15.55 30.69 0.39
C LYS A 48 16.91 30.43 -0.25
N GLY A 49 17.26 31.22 -1.26
CA GLY A 49 18.42 30.99 -2.11
C GLY A 49 19.75 30.83 -1.36
N ASN A 50 20.68 30.06 -1.93
CA ASN A 50 21.87 29.61 -1.22
C ASN A 50 23.03 30.61 -1.15
N LYS A 51 22.95 31.74 -1.86
CA LYS A 51 24.02 32.73 -1.95
C LYS A 51 23.51 34.13 -2.22
N LEU A 52 24.30 35.14 -1.88
CA LEU A 52 23.98 36.53 -2.17
C LEU A 52 23.68 36.71 -3.67
N GLY A 53 22.54 37.35 -3.98
CA GLY A 53 22.07 37.58 -5.35
C GLY A 53 21.28 36.42 -5.97
N SER A 54 21.06 35.31 -5.25
CA SER A 54 20.05 34.32 -5.64
C SER A 54 18.65 34.74 -5.22
N ASN A 55 17.63 34.23 -5.92
CA ASN A 55 16.23 34.45 -5.58
C ASN A 55 15.98 34.11 -4.11
N ARG A 56 15.22 34.97 -3.42
CA ARG A 56 14.77 34.79 -2.04
C ARG A 56 15.93 34.66 -1.04
N TYR A 57 17.11 35.18 -1.36
CA TYR A 57 18.24 35.16 -0.45
C TYR A 57 17.95 36.00 0.80
N ASP A 58 17.99 35.34 1.96
CA ASP A 58 17.84 35.98 3.27
C ASP A 58 19.22 36.15 3.93
N PRO A 59 19.71 37.37 4.18
CA PRO A 59 21.00 37.60 4.83
C PRO A 59 21.02 37.22 6.31
N GLU A 60 19.86 37.13 6.97
CA GLU A 60 19.75 36.77 8.38
C GLU A 60 19.72 35.25 8.59
N GLN A 61 19.51 34.47 7.51
CA GLN A 61 19.52 33.01 7.56
C GLN A 61 20.94 32.47 7.73
N THR A 62 21.16 31.67 8.77
CA THR A 62 22.45 31.02 9.03
C THR A 62 22.78 29.98 7.97
N ASP A 63 24.07 29.66 7.80
CA ASP A 63 24.49 28.58 6.89
C ASP A 63 23.87 27.21 7.24
N VAL A 64 23.58 26.97 8.53
CA VAL A 64 22.95 25.72 8.98
C VAL A 64 21.51 25.64 8.51
N GLU A 65 20.75 26.73 8.68
CA GLU A 65 19.36 26.84 8.22
C GLU A 65 19.27 26.84 6.70
N ARG A 66 20.27 27.41 6.03
CA ARG A 66 20.32 27.47 4.57
C ARG A 66 20.36 26.08 3.95
N ASP A 67 21.17 25.18 4.50
CA ASP A 67 21.32 23.80 4.02
C ASP A 67 20.42 22.78 4.77
N SER A 68 19.47 23.27 5.59
CA SER A 68 18.59 22.43 6.39
C SER A 68 17.47 21.81 5.54
N TYR A 69 16.91 20.69 6.02
CA TYR A 69 15.78 20.07 5.34
C TYR A 69 14.61 21.05 5.17
N GLU A 70 14.34 21.87 6.18
CA GLU A 70 13.23 22.83 6.22
C GLU A 70 13.30 23.80 5.04
N ASN A 71 14.49 24.25 4.65
CA ASN A 71 14.73 25.17 3.53
C ASN A 71 14.86 24.49 2.15
N LEU A 72 14.65 23.17 2.04
CA LEU A 72 14.77 22.44 0.78
C LEU A 72 13.43 21.92 0.29
N ILE A 73 13.23 21.93 -1.03
CA ILE A 73 12.11 21.31 -1.76
C ILE A 73 12.67 20.44 -2.90
N LEU A 74 12.08 19.25 -3.12
CA LEU A 74 12.54 18.33 -4.15
C LEU A 74 11.81 18.60 -5.48
N LEU A 75 12.54 18.93 -6.54
CA LEU A 75 11.97 19.31 -7.84
C LEU A 75 12.62 18.56 -8.99
N CYS A 76 11.92 18.44 -10.13
CA CYS A 76 12.57 18.06 -11.38
C CYS A 76 13.35 19.26 -11.96
N PRO A 77 14.31 19.03 -12.88
CA PRO A 77 15.13 20.11 -13.43
C PRO A 77 14.34 21.25 -14.08
N THR A 78 13.20 20.92 -14.69
CA THR A 78 12.28 21.90 -15.29
C THR A 78 11.71 22.85 -14.23
N HIS A 79 11.15 22.31 -13.15
CA HIS A 79 10.51 23.13 -12.11
C HIS A 79 11.53 23.81 -11.21
N HIS A 80 12.69 23.20 -10.97
CA HIS A 80 13.79 23.88 -10.27
C HIS A 80 14.25 25.11 -11.06
N THR A 81 14.51 24.94 -12.36
CA THR A 81 14.86 26.07 -13.22
C THR A 81 13.77 27.15 -13.24
N LEU A 82 12.49 26.74 -13.28
CA LEU A 82 11.36 27.67 -13.29
C LEU A 82 11.34 28.60 -12.07
N ILE A 83 11.51 28.07 -10.86
CA ILE A 83 11.42 28.86 -9.62
C ILE A 83 12.67 29.72 -9.35
N ASP A 84 13.78 29.41 -10.03
CA ASP A 84 15.07 30.10 -9.90
C ASP A 84 15.29 31.18 -10.98
N LYS A 85 14.37 31.33 -11.93
CA LYS A 85 14.37 32.49 -12.82
C LYS A 85 14.04 33.75 -12.03
N ALA A 86 14.90 34.76 -12.12
CA ALA A 86 14.71 36.04 -11.43
C ALA A 86 13.39 36.70 -11.83
N GLU A 87 12.97 36.52 -13.09
CA GLU A 87 11.71 37.04 -13.62
C GLU A 87 10.47 36.41 -12.96
N ASN A 88 10.61 35.23 -12.36
CA ASN A 88 9.51 34.49 -11.73
C ASN A 88 9.54 34.59 -10.20
N GLU A 89 10.52 35.30 -9.60
CA GLU A 89 10.69 35.32 -8.14
C GLU A 89 9.44 35.82 -7.42
N SER A 90 8.73 36.80 -7.99
CA SER A 90 7.48 37.33 -7.44
C SER A 90 6.34 36.31 -7.42
N ASP A 91 6.34 35.35 -8.34
CA ASP A 91 5.32 34.31 -8.45
C ASP A 91 5.62 33.10 -7.55
N PHE A 92 6.88 32.98 -7.09
CA PHE A 92 7.35 31.89 -6.25
C PHE A 92 7.94 32.43 -4.95
N SER A 93 7.08 32.96 -4.08
CA SER A 93 7.51 33.44 -2.76
C SER A 93 8.00 32.30 -1.85
N VAL A 94 8.73 32.65 -0.78
CA VAL A 94 9.20 31.69 0.23
C VAL A 94 8.03 30.92 0.84
N GLU A 95 6.96 31.63 1.18
CA GLU A 95 5.73 31.09 1.78
C GLU A 95 5.07 30.08 0.85
N LEU A 96 4.96 30.42 -0.44
CA LEU A 96 4.36 29.54 -1.45
C LEU A 96 5.16 28.24 -1.59
N LEU A 97 6.48 28.32 -1.67
CA LEU A 97 7.31 27.12 -1.82
C LEU A 97 7.27 26.22 -0.57
N HIS A 98 7.19 26.81 0.62
CA HIS A 98 6.95 26.04 1.85
C HIS A 98 5.57 25.37 1.82
N GLU A 99 4.52 26.07 1.39
CA GLU A 99 3.18 25.52 1.26
C GLU A 99 3.15 24.34 0.28
N MET A 100 3.74 24.50 -0.92
CA MET A 100 3.81 23.41 -1.91
C MET A 100 4.54 22.17 -1.37
N LYS A 101 5.65 22.38 -0.66
CA LYS A 101 6.38 21.29 -0.01
C LYS A 101 5.49 20.56 0.99
N GLN A 102 4.84 21.31 1.88
CA GLN A 102 3.97 20.75 2.91
C GLN A 102 2.82 19.95 2.29
N GLU A 103 2.11 20.53 1.33
CA GLU A 103 1.02 19.87 0.61
C GLU A 103 1.45 18.55 -0.02
N HIS A 104 2.62 18.53 -0.67
CA HIS A 104 3.14 17.33 -1.31
C HIS A 104 3.49 16.24 -0.28
N GLU A 105 4.20 16.60 0.79
CA GLU A 105 4.58 15.64 1.82
C GLU A 105 3.35 15.10 2.57
N GLU A 106 2.34 15.93 2.83
CA GLU A 106 1.05 15.50 3.38
C GLU A 106 0.31 14.56 2.42
N PHE A 107 0.28 14.89 1.12
CA PHE A 107 -0.30 14.02 0.09
C PHE A 107 0.37 12.64 0.06
N ILE A 108 1.71 12.60 0.08
CA ILE A 108 2.47 11.34 0.14
C ILE A 108 2.16 10.58 1.44
N SER A 109 2.21 11.24 2.59
CA SER A 109 1.93 10.64 3.89
C SER A 109 0.53 10.01 3.91
N ASN A 110 -0.49 10.72 3.46
CA ASN A 110 -1.87 10.24 3.42
C ASN A 110 -2.06 9.04 2.47
N ARG A 111 -1.30 8.97 1.37
CA ARG A 111 -1.32 7.82 0.44
C ARG A 111 -0.61 6.59 0.98
N LEU A 112 0.44 6.78 1.79
CA LEU A 112 1.21 5.71 2.41
C LEU A 112 0.60 5.21 3.71
N GLN A 113 -0.28 6.00 4.34
CA GLN A 113 -1.09 5.54 5.45
C GLN A 113 -2.03 4.43 4.96
N VAL A 114 -1.76 3.20 5.40
CA VAL A 114 -2.74 2.10 5.31
C VAL A 114 -3.96 2.55 6.09
N SER A 115 -5.05 2.88 5.40
CA SER A 115 -6.33 3.27 6.01
C SER A 115 -6.67 2.27 7.11
N GLN A 116 -6.64 2.71 8.37
CA GLN A 116 -7.04 1.85 9.48
C GLN A 116 -8.55 1.63 9.37
N LEU A 117 -8.98 0.38 9.53
CA LEU A 117 -10.40 0.08 9.62
C LEU A 117 -10.84 0.48 11.03
N GLU A 118 -11.81 1.38 11.10
CA GLU A 118 -12.28 2.01 12.34
C GLU A 118 -13.41 1.23 13.00
N ASN A 119 -14.16 0.47 12.22
CA ASN A 119 -15.31 -0.29 12.69
C ASN A 119 -15.45 -1.64 11.98
N VAL A 120 -16.28 -2.50 12.58
CA VAL A 120 -16.47 -3.88 12.11
C VAL A 120 -17.11 -3.96 10.72
N GLU A 121 -17.93 -2.98 10.33
CA GLU A 121 -18.59 -2.97 9.01
C GLU A 121 -17.57 -2.72 7.89
N GLN A 122 -16.66 -1.77 8.05
CA GLN A 122 -15.55 -1.56 7.11
C GLN A 122 -14.67 -2.81 6.95
N LEU A 123 -14.51 -3.59 8.02
CA LEU A 123 -13.79 -4.86 7.98
C LEU A 123 -14.57 -5.94 7.24
N LYS A 124 -15.89 -6.05 7.47
CA LYS A 124 -16.74 -6.97 6.72
C LYS A 124 -16.75 -6.64 5.23
N ASP A 125 -16.86 -5.37 4.86
CA ASP A 125 -16.77 -4.90 3.46
C ASP A 125 -15.45 -5.30 2.79
N LYS A 126 -14.34 -5.31 3.55
CA LYS A 126 -13.04 -5.78 3.06
C LYS A 126 -12.94 -7.29 2.93
N ILE A 127 -13.64 -8.04 3.78
CA ILE A 127 -13.63 -9.52 3.77
C ILE A 127 -14.59 -10.08 2.71
N ALA A 128 -15.74 -9.44 2.50
CA ALA A 128 -16.82 -9.94 1.67
C ALA A 128 -16.42 -10.33 0.23
N PRO A 129 -15.59 -9.55 -0.50
CA PRO A 129 -15.15 -9.94 -1.84
C PRO A 129 -14.38 -11.26 -1.86
N TYR A 130 -13.47 -11.47 -0.89
CA TYR A 130 -12.73 -12.73 -0.78
C TYR A 130 -13.64 -13.92 -0.49
N MET A 131 -14.67 -13.71 0.34
CA MET A 131 -15.66 -14.76 0.63
C MET A 131 -16.52 -15.09 -0.60
N ALA A 132 -16.96 -14.08 -1.34
CA ALA A 132 -17.74 -14.25 -2.56
C ALA A 132 -16.94 -15.02 -3.64
N GLU A 133 -15.67 -14.65 -3.85
CA GLU A 133 -14.78 -15.37 -4.78
C GLU A 133 -14.57 -16.83 -4.36
N ASN A 134 -14.35 -17.08 -3.05
CA ASN A 134 -14.20 -18.43 -2.52
C ASN A 134 -15.46 -19.27 -2.73
N HIS A 135 -16.63 -18.68 -2.45
CA HIS A 135 -17.92 -19.33 -2.66
C HIS A 135 -18.11 -19.70 -4.13
N GLN A 136 -17.88 -18.77 -5.05
CA GLN A 136 -18.01 -19.00 -6.49
C GLN A 136 -17.10 -20.14 -6.98
N VAL A 137 -15.83 -20.13 -6.56
CA VAL A 137 -14.87 -21.20 -6.92
C VAL A 137 -15.32 -22.55 -6.36
N TRP A 138 -15.77 -22.58 -5.10
CA TRP A 138 -16.26 -23.80 -4.47
C TRP A 138 -17.50 -24.37 -5.17
N GLU A 139 -18.47 -23.51 -5.52
CA GLU A 139 -19.69 -23.91 -6.21
C GLU A 139 -19.39 -24.46 -7.61
N GLN A 140 -18.51 -23.77 -8.35
CA GLN A 140 -18.23 -24.10 -9.75
C GLN A 140 -17.27 -25.30 -9.92
N TYR A 141 -16.25 -25.41 -9.07
CA TYR A 141 -15.17 -26.38 -9.23
C TYR A 141 -15.01 -27.34 -8.06
N GLY A 142 -15.66 -27.08 -6.93
CA GLY A 142 -15.53 -27.92 -5.74
C GLY A 142 -16.01 -29.36 -5.95
N PRO A 143 -15.71 -30.28 -5.01
CA PRO A 143 -16.05 -31.70 -5.14
C PRO A 143 -17.55 -31.98 -5.27
N MET A 144 -18.39 -31.04 -4.85
CA MET A 144 -19.85 -31.14 -4.90
C MET A 144 -20.47 -30.31 -6.03
N SER A 145 -19.66 -29.67 -6.87
CA SER A 145 -20.10 -28.90 -8.04
C SER A 145 -20.86 -29.77 -9.04
N GLU A 146 -21.69 -29.14 -9.88
CA GLU A 146 -22.40 -29.85 -10.95
C GLU A 146 -21.43 -30.58 -11.89
N ASN A 147 -20.29 -29.95 -12.20
CA ASN A 147 -19.27 -30.53 -13.07
C ASN A 147 -18.63 -31.79 -12.45
N ALA A 148 -18.30 -31.75 -11.16
CA ALA A 148 -17.77 -32.91 -10.43
C ALA A 148 -18.79 -34.05 -10.34
N ARG A 149 -20.08 -33.74 -10.09
CA ARG A 149 -21.15 -34.75 -10.06
C ARG A 149 -21.37 -35.42 -11.41
N LYS A 150 -21.26 -34.66 -12.51
CA LYS A 150 -21.34 -35.19 -13.88
C LYS A 150 -20.12 -36.03 -14.26
N ASN A 151 -18.97 -35.78 -13.63
CA ASN A 151 -17.67 -36.38 -13.99
C ASN A 151 -16.90 -36.89 -12.75
N PRO A 152 -17.43 -37.86 -11.97
CA PRO A 152 -16.93 -38.19 -10.61
C PRO A 152 -15.52 -38.79 -10.56
N ASN A 153 -15.00 -39.31 -11.68
CA ASN A 153 -13.66 -39.91 -11.78
C ASN A 153 -12.78 -39.22 -12.83
N SER A 154 -13.05 -37.93 -13.11
CA SER A 154 -12.26 -37.19 -14.09
C SER A 154 -11.04 -36.54 -13.44
N ASP A 155 -9.85 -37.00 -13.84
CA ASP A 155 -8.57 -36.39 -13.44
C ASP A 155 -8.49 -34.92 -13.83
N GLN A 156 -9.11 -34.53 -14.96
CA GLN A 156 -9.13 -33.15 -15.41
C GLN A 156 -9.96 -32.26 -14.48
N VAL A 157 -11.13 -32.73 -14.03
CA VAL A 157 -11.97 -31.99 -13.08
C VAL A 157 -11.28 -31.88 -11.72
N TYR A 158 -10.64 -32.97 -11.28
CA TYR A 158 -9.84 -32.95 -10.04
C TYR A 158 -8.64 -32.00 -10.11
N ALA A 159 -7.93 -31.97 -11.24
CA ALA A 159 -6.81 -31.06 -11.46
C ALA A 159 -7.27 -29.60 -11.48
N LEU A 160 -8.41 -29.31 -12.11
CA LEU A 160 -9.00 -27.97 -12.12
C LEU A 160 -9.36 -27.52 -10.70
N TRP A 161 -10.07 -28.35 -9.93
CA TRP A 161 -10.34 -28.08 -8.51
C TRP A 161 -9.07 -27.81 -7.71
N THR A 162 -8.04 -28.63 -7.90
CA THR A 162 -6.76 -28.50 -7.18
C THR A 162 -6.06 -27.19 -7.54
N SER A 163 -6.10 -26.78 -8.81
CA SER A 163 -5.57 -25.49 -9.25
C SER A 163 -6.32 -24.33 -8.60
N GLU A 164 -7.65 -24.29 -8.74
CA GLU A 164 -8.48 -23.17 -8.28
C GLU A 164 -8.42 -22.97 -6.76
N ARG A 165 -8.39 -24.05 -5.97
CA ARG A 165 -8.24 -23.91 -4.51
C ARG A 165 -6.87 -23.34 -4.11
N LEU A 166 -5.81 -23.63 -4.87
CA LEU A 166 -4.45 -23.15 -4.62
C LEU A 166 -4.25 -21.71 -5.08
N SER A 167 -4.91 -21.29 -6.17
CA SER A 167 -4.80 -19.94 -6.73
C SER A 167 -5.76 -18.94 -6.10
N THR A 168 -6.91 -19.39 -5.60
CA THR A 168 -7.98 -18.50 -5.10
C THR A 168 -8.28 -18.75 -3.62
N ILE A 169 -8.78 -19.94 -3.25
CA ILE A 169 -9.30 -20.19 -1.90
C ILE A 169 -8.21 -20.03 -0.82
N VAL A 170 -7.04 -20.65 -1.01
CA VAL A 170 -5.96 -20.59 -0.02
C VAL A 170 -5.42 -19.16 0.15
N PRO A 171 -5.06 -18.42 -0.93
CA PRO A 171 -4.66 -17.01 -0.82
C PRO A 171 -5.73 -16.13 -0.15
N ASN A 172 -6.98 -16.23 -0.59
CA ASN A 172 -8.08 -15.44 -0.01
C ASN A 172 -8.27 -15.74 1.47
N ASN A 173 -8.23 -17.02 1.87
CA ASN A 173 -8.31 -17.41 3.28
C ASN A 173 -7.16 -16.82 4.12
N ARG A 174 -5.94 -16.71 3.57
CA ARG A 174 -4.81 -16.06 4.25
C ARG A 174 -5.07 -14.56 4.45
N GLU A 175 -5.58 -13.88 3.43
CA GLU A 175 -5.94 -12.45 3.52
C GLU A 175 -7.04 -12.19 4.55
N ILE A 176 -8.12 -12.98 4.52
CA ILE A 176 -9.20 -12.90 5.51
C ILE A 176 -8.64 -13.14 6.91
N LYS A 177 -7.82 -14.19 7.10
CA LYS A 177 -7.19 -14.48 8.40
C LYS A 177 -6.32 -13.31 8.88
N ALA A 178 -5.51 -12.71 8.00
CA ALA A 178 -4.65 -11.58 8.35
C ALA A 178 -5.47 -10.37 8.81
N LEU A 179 -6.55 -10.05 8.09
CA LEU A 179 -7.51 -9.00 8.45
C LEU A 179 -8.17 -9.28 9.80
N LEU A 180 -8.68 -10.50 10.02
CA LEU A 180 -9.32 -10.91 11.26
C LEU A 180 -8.38 -10.88 12.47
N VAL A 181 -7.11 -11.29 12.30
CA VAL A 181 -6.11 -11.23 13.37
C VAL A 181 -5.78 -9.77 13.70
N LYS A 182 -5.58 -8.93 12.68
CA LYS A 182 -5.21 -7.52 12.86
C LYS A 182 -6.32 -6.70 13.52
N TYR A 183 -7.57 -6.88 13.10
CA TYR A 183 -8.72 -6.07 13.53
C TYR A 183 -9.67 -6.82 14.48
N ARG A 184 -9.17 -7.89 15.12
CA ARG A 184 -9.96 -8.79 15.97
C ARG A 184 -10.76 -8.08 17.07
N ALA A 185 -10.21 -6.98 17.58
CA ALA A 185 -10.79 -6.20 18.67
C ALA A 185 -12.06 -5.44 18.27
N LEU A 186 -12.32 -5.24 16.96
CA LEU A 186 -13.54 -4.60 16.47
C LEU A 186 -14.79 -5.47 16.66
N PHE A 187 -14.61 -6.79 16.76
CA PHE A 187 -15.71 -7.73 16.96
C PHE A 187 -16.10 -7.85 18.43
N SER A 188 -17.40 -8.07 18.67
CA SER A 188 -17.93 -8.22 20.02
C SER A 188 -17.49 -9.54 20.67
N ARG A 189 -17.62 -9.64 21.99
CA ARG A 189 -17.24 -10.85 22.76
C ARG A 189 -17.95 -12.12 22.27
N LYS A 190 -19.21 -12.03 21.81
CA LYS A 190 -19.97 -13.18 21.29
C LYS A 190 -19.42 -13.70 19.95
N ASP A 191 -18.86 -12.82 19.13
CA ASP A 191 -18.38 -13.14 17.78
C ASP A 191 -16.98 -13.78 17.82
N GLN A 192 -16.23 -13.59 18.91
CA GLN A 192 -14.87 -14.11 19.06
C GLN A 192 -14.76 -15.63 18.86
N ARG A 193 -15.79 -16.39 19.24
CA ARG A 193 -15.82 -17.85 19.05
C ARG A 193 -15.93 -18.21 17.57
N VAL A 194 -16.77 -17.49 16.83
CA VAL A 194 -16.98 -17.68 15.38
C VAL A 194 -15.68 -17.40 14.62
N ILE A 195 -15.01 -16.29 14.95
CA ILE A 195 -13.72 -15.90 14.35
C ILE A 195 -12.65 -16.95 14.61
N SER A 196 -12.56 -17.48 15.83
CA SER A 196 -11.59 -18.55 16.16
C SER A 196 -11.84 -19.83 15.36
N LYS A 197 -13.11 -20.22 15.17
CA LYS A 197 -13.44 -21.39 14.34
C LYS A 197 -13.00 -21.18 12.89
N PHE A 198 -13.22 -19.99 12.33
CA PHE A 198 -12.80 -19.70 10.95
C PHE A 198 -11.27 -19.74 10.81
N ILE A 199 -10.53 -19.15 11.75
CA ILE A 199 -9.06 -19.20 11.72
C ILE A 199 -8.54 -20.65 11.79
N GLN A 200 -9.13 -21.49 12.65
CA GLN A 200 -8.79 -22.91 12.73
C GLN A 200 -9.15 -23.67 11.45
N HIS A 201 -10.27 -23.33 10.81
CA HIS A 201 -10.64 -23.84 9.50
C HIS A 201 -9.57 -23.49 8.46
N VAL A 202 -9.17 -22.22 8.33
CA VAL A 202 -8.14 -21.77 7.39
C VAL A 202 -6.83 -22.53 7.61
N GLU A 203 -6.36 -22.61 8.85
CA GLU A 203 -5.08 -23.27 9.18
C GLU A 203 -5.09 -24.77 8.87
N SER A 204 -6.14 -25.47 9.29
CA SER A 204 -6.25 -26.92 9.04
C SER A 204 -6.51 -27.24 7.57
N TYR A 205 -7.32 -26.43 6.88
CA TYR A 205 -7.58 -26.58 5.45
C TYR A 205 -6.29 -26.42 4.65
N GLU A 206 -5.50 -25.37 4.90
CA GLU A 206 -4.25 -25.13 4.20
C GLU A 206 -3.20 -26.21 4.49
N GLN A 207 -3.12 -26.68 5.74
CA GLN A 207 -2.26 -27.83 6.08
C GLN A 207 -2.64 -29.09 5.31
N TRP A 208 -3.94 -29.36 5.15
CA TRP A 208 -4.44 -30.50 4.37
C TRP A 208 -4.17 -30.32 2.87
N VAL A 209 -4.36 -29.12 2.31
CA VAL A 209 -4.03 -28.84 0.91
C VAL A 209 -2.56 -29.09 0.60
N HIS A 210 -1.68 -28.95 1.61
CA HIS A 210 -0.25 -29.27 1.52
C HIS A 210 0.11 -30.65 2.08
N ASP A 211 -0.85 -31.57 2.19
CA ASP A 211 -0.68 -32.96 2.62
C ASP A 211 0.00 -33.15 3.99
N LYS A 212 -0.04 -32.13 4.86
CA LYS A 212 0.56 -32.17 6.20
C LYS A 212 -0.32 -32.89 7.22
N ILE A 213 -1.64 -32.90 6.99
CA ILE A 213 -2.63 -33.55 7.85
C ILE A 213 -3.65 -34.32 7.01
N PRO A 214 -4.26 -35.39 7.54
CA PRO A 214 -5.31 -36.12 6.84
C PRO A 214 -6.63 -35.34 6.80
N TYR A 215 -7.50 -35.64 5.83
CA TYR A 215 -8.76 -34.93 5.62
C TYR A 215 -9.69 -34.92 6.85
N ASN A 216 -9.73 -35.99 7.64
CA ASN A 216 -10.54 -36.07 8.86
C ASN A 216 -10.06 -35.14 9.98
N ALA A 217 -8.85 -34.58 9.89
CA ALA A 217 -8.34 -33.58 10.83
C ALA A 217 -8.70 -32.13 10.41
N VAL A 218 -9.25 -31.93 9.21
CA VAL A 218 -9.65 -30.61 8.71
C VAL A 218 -10.87 -30.11 9.47
N GLN A 219 -10.76 -28.91 10.05
CA GLN A 219 -11.91 -28.21 10.61
C GLN A 219 -12.77 -27.69 9.47
N ARG A 220 -14.08 -27.93 9.53
CA ARG A 220 -15.01 -27.50 8.49
C ARG A 220 -15.19 -25.99 8.52
N PHE A 221 -15.54 -25.42 7.36
CA PHE A 221 -15.94 -24.02 7.28
C PHE A 221 -17.15 -23.77 8.21
N PRO A 222 -17.08 -22.79 9.12
CA PRO A 222 -18.17 -22.48 10.02
C PRO A 222 -19.22 -21.59 9.33
N SER A 223 -20.42 -22.11 9.05
CA SER A 223 -21.49 -21.34 8.39
C SER A 223 -21.86 -20.06 9.15
N GLU A 224 -21.85 -20.12 10.48
CA GLU A 224 -22.02 -18.96 11.37
C GLU A 224 -21.02 -17.80 11.13
N PHE A 225 -19.89 -18.05 10.44
CA PHE A 225 -18.97 -17.01 10.02
C PHE A 225 -19.44 -16.31 8.74
N GLU A 226 -20.07 -17.04 7.81
CA GLU A 226 -20.72 -16.46 6.63
C GLU A 226 -21.83 -15.50 7.05
N ASP A 227 -22.73 -15.97 7.91
CA ASP A 227 -23.82 -15.15 8.47
C ASP A 227 -23.26 -13.89 9.18
N LEU A 228 -22.17 -14.03 9.95
CA LEU A 228 -21.55 -12.92 10.67
C LEU A 228 -20.99 -11.83 9.74
N ILE A 229 -20.41 -12.23 8.60
CA ILE A 229 -19.72 -11.31 7.70
C ILE A 229 -20.66 -10.76 6.62
N LEU A 230 -21.47 -11.61 5.99
CA LEU A 230 -22.34 -11.24 4.86
C LEU A 230 -23.75 -10.84 5.30
N GLY A 231 -24.17 -11.21 6.51
CA GLY A 231 -25.51 -10.90 7.03
C GLY A 231 -26.63 -11.75 6.42
N GLU A 232 -26.27 -12.88 5.81
CA GLU A 232 -27.20 -13.88 5.26
C GLU A 232 -27.64 -14.92 6.29
#